data_AF-A0A960FR32-F1
#
_entry.id   AF-A0A960FR32-F1
#
_cell.length_a   1.000
_cell.length_b   1.000
_cell.length_c   1.000
_cell.angle_alpha   90.00
_cell.angle_beta   90.00
_cell.angle_gamma   90.00
#
_symmetry.space_group_name_H-M   'P 1'
#
loop_
_entity.id
_entity.type
_entity.pdbx_description
1 polymer ?
#
loop_
_entity_poly.entity_id
_entity_poly.type
_entity_poly.pdbx_seq_one_letter_code
_entity_poly.pdbx_strand_id
1 'polypeptide(L)'
;YTGNGGALRVGTPHEVATEVSVNTAFGVERVVRDAFARAQRRERKKLTLVHKTNVLVNAGSVWWRLFSSVAEEFPEVTTDYMHIDAAMIFMTTDPARFDVIVTDNLFGDIITDLAAAITGGIGLAASGNVNPDRTAPSMFEPVHGSAPDIAGQQKADPTAAILSASLLLDHLGYADAAAAIERAVIDDLAARTPGTTRRTPEVGDAIAARVAG
;
A
#
# COMPACT_ATOMS: atom_id res chain seq x y z
N TYR A 1 -14.14 -3.67 4.16
CA TYR A 1 -15.11 -3.27 3.12
C TYR A 1 -15.74 -4.46 2.42
N THR A 2 -16.78 -5.05 2.99
CA THR A 2 -17.46 -6.22 2.37
C THR A 2 -18.92 -5.95 1.98
N GLY A 3 -19.37 -4.69 2.08
CA GLY A 3 -20.77 -4.32 1.87
C GLY A 3 -21.75 -5.00 2.82
N ASN A 4 -21.29 -5.45 3.99
CA ASN A 4 -22.12 -6.13 4.97
C ASN A 4 -22.69 -5.11 5.94
N GLY A 5 -24.00 -4.94 5.90
CA GLY A 5 -24.68 -3.90 6.66
C GLY A 5 -26.10 -3.68 6.15
N GLY A 6 -26.65 -2.53 6.49
CA GLY A 6 -27.97 -2.12 6.07
C GLY A 6 -28.48 -0.94 6.87
N ALA A 7 -29.62 -0.40 6.46
CA ALA A 7 -30.25 0.73 7.12
C ALA A 7 -31.74 0.46 7.37
N LEU A 8 -32.27 1.03 8.45
CA LEU A 8 -33.67 1.00 8.84
C LEU A 8 -34.21 2.42 8.93
N ARG A 9 -35.46 2.63 8.51
CA ARG A 9 -36.18 3.92 8.59
C ARG A 9 -35.43 5.09 7.94
N VAL A 10 -34.83 4.83 6.79
CA VAL A 10 -34.06 5.81 6.00
C VAL A 10 -34.87 7.08 5.76
N GLY A 11 -34.24 8.23 5.99
CA GLY A 11 -34.84 9.55 5.80
C GLY A 11 -35.69 10.04 6.98
N THR A 12 -35.59 9.42 8.16
CA THR A 12 -36.33 9.82 9.36
C THR A 12 -35.40 10.09 10.55
N PRO A 13 -35.84 10.84 11.59
CA PRO A 13 -35.06 11.01 12.82
C PRO A 13 -34.77 9.71 13.60
N HIS A 14 -35.37 8.59 13.19
CA HIS A 14 -35.19 7.26 13.80
C HIS A 14 -34.33 6.33 12.93
N GLU A 15 -33.66 6.89 11.92
CA GLU A 15 -32.79 6.14 11.02
C GLU A 15 -31.66 5.45 11.80
N VAL A 16 -31.40 4.19 11.47
CA VAL A 16 -30.30 3.40 12.02
C VAL A 16 -29.56 2.77 10.85
N ALA A 17 -28.26 2.98 10.77
CA ALA A 17 -27.37 2.29 9.84
C ALA A 17 -26.42 1.38 10.62
N THR A 18 -26.19 0.19 10.09
CA THR A 18 -25.24 -0.77 10.64
C THR A 18 -24.25 -1.18 9.56
N GLU A 19 -22.97 -1.21 9.92
CA GLU A 19 -21.88 -1.68 9.09
C GLU A 19 -21.11 -2.75 9.85
N VAL A 20 -20.91 -3.91 9.22
CA VAL A 20 -20.31 -5.09 9.86
C VAL A 20 -18.94 -5.37 9.27
N SER A 21 -17.90 -5.15 10.07
CA SER A 21 -16.54 -5.55 9.71
C SER A 21 -16.34 -7.04 9.98
N VAL A 22 -16.29 -7.85 8.92
CA VAL A 22 -16.05 -9.29 9.01
C VAL A 22 -14.55 -9.57 8.95
N ASN A 23 -14.01 -10.14 10.03
CA ASN A 23 -12.60 -10.50 10.16
C ASN A 23 -12.48 -12.00 10.39
N THR A 24 -11.65 -12.68 9.61
CA THR A 24 -11.47 -14.14 9.71
C THR A 24 -10.02 -14.46 9.99
N ALA A 25 -9.77 -15.52 10.78
CA ALA A 25 -8.41 -15.96 11.03
C ALA A 25 -7.67 -16.30 9.72
N PHE A 26 -8.36 -16.98 8.81
CA PHE A 26 -7.86 -17.30 7.47
C PHE A 26 -7.38 -16.05 6.70
N GLY A 27 -8.20 -15.01 6.64
CA GLY A 27 -7.88 -13.79 5.90
C GLY A 27 -6.77 -12.97 6.56
N VAL A 28 -6.73 -12.93 7.89
CA VAL A 28 -5.73 -12.18 8.65
C VAL A 28 -4.37 -12.87 8.59
N GLU A 29 -4.30 -14.18 8.84
CA GLU A 29 -3.04 -14.92 8.94
C GLU A 29 -2.24 -14.84 7.62
N ARG A 30 -2.88 -15.01 6.47
CA ARG A 30 -2.21 -14.94 5.17
C ARG A 30 -1.58 -13.57 4.89
N VAL A 31 -2.24 -12.48 5.31
CA VAL A 31 -1.73 -11.10 5.12
C VAL A 31 -0.59 -10.82 6.07
N VAL A 32 -0.72 -11.23 7.34
CA VAL A 32 0.33 -11.14 8.35
C VAL A 32 1.58 -11.90 7.90
N ARG A 33 1.42 -13.13 7.42
CA ARG A 33 2.53 -13.98 6.95
C ARG A 33 3.24 -13.40 5.73
N ASP A 34 2.50 -12.87 4.76
CA ASP A 34 3.09 -12.15 3.61
C ASP A 34 3.85 -10.90 4.07
N ALA A 35 3.32 -10.14 5.03
CA ALA A 35 3.98 -8.96 5.58
C ALA A 35 5.29 -9.30 6.32
N PHE A 36 5.31 -10.38 7.11
CA PHE A 36 6.54 -10.89 7.73
C PHE A 36 7.55 -11.34 6.67
N ALA A 37 7.12 -12.08 5.65
CA ALA A 37 8.00 -12.49 4.56
C ALA A 37 8.59 -11.28 3.81
N ARG A 38 7.82 -10.20 3.61
CA ARG A 38 8.31 -8.94 3.04
C ARG A 38 9.30 -8.25 3.97
N ALA A 39 8.99 -8.13 5.25
CA ALA A 39 9.89 -7.52 6.23
C ALA A 39 11.22 -8.27 6.30
N GLN A 40 11.21 -9.60 6.30
CA GLN A 40 12.40 -10.46 6.32
C GLN A 40 13.35 -10.20 5.14
N ARG A 41 12.81 -9.85 3.96
CA ARG A 41 13.61 -9.55 2.76
C ARG A 41 14.17 -8.14 2.75
N ARG A 42 13.68 -7.24 3.61
CA ARG A 42 14.14 -5.86 3.69
C ARG A 42 15.32 -5.77 4.65
N GLU A 43 16.22 -4.82 4.40
CA GLU A 43 17.43 -4.65 5.19
C GLU A 43 17.13 -4.40 6.68
N ARG A 44 16.11 -3.56 6.95
CA ARG A 44 15.74 -3.13 8.30
C ARG A 44 14.98 -4.18 9.11
N LYS A 45 14.43 -5.22 8.46
CA LYS A 45 13.66 -6.31 9.06
C LYS A 45 12.71 -5.84 10.18
N LYS A 46 11.87 -4.84 9.90
CA LYS A 46 10.91 -4.33 10.89
C LYS A 46 9.47 -4.40 10.37
N LEU A 47 8.57 -4.94 11.19
CA LEU A 47 7.15 -5.02 10.90
C LEU A 47 6.32 -4.35 12.01
N THR A 48 5.50 -3.38 11.64
CA THR A 48 4.56 -2.71 12.56
C THR A 48 3.13 -3.14 12.25
N LEU A 49 2.44 -3.74 13.23
CA LEU A 49 0.99 -3.92 13.18
C LEU A 49 0.31 -2.60 13.51
N VAL A 50 -0.53 -2.10 12.61
CA VAL A 50 -1.39 -0.95 12.86
C VAL A 50 -2.84 -1.44 13.00
N HIS A 51 -3.49 -1.10 14.11
CA HIS A 51 -4.88 -1.45 14.36
C HIS A 51 -5.52 -0.52 15.41
N LYS A 52 -6.70 -0.83 15.93
CA LYS A 52 -7.33 -0.15 17.08
C LYS A 52 -7.83 -1.15 18.14
N THR A 53 -6.91 -1.97 18.68
CA THR A 53 -7.24 -3.11 19.56
C THR A 53 -8.02 -2.75 20.83
N ASN A 54 -7.91 -1.51 21.31
CA ASN A 54 -8.60 -1.04 22.52
C ASN A 54 -10.09 -0.74 22.30
N VAL A 55 -10.52 -0.48 21.06
CA VAL A 55 -11.94 -0.20 20.73
C VAL A 55 -12.54 -1.35 19.92
N LEU A 56 -11.83 -1.81 18.89
CA LEU A 56 -12.24 -2.93 18.06
C LEU A 56 -11.79 -4.24 18.71
N VAL A 57 -12.28 -4.53 19.92
CA VAL A 57 -11.74 -5.61 20.77
C VAL A 57 -11.82 -7.00 20.13
N ASN A 58 -12.86 -7.29 19.35
CA ASN A 58 -13.03 -8.60 18.71
C ASN A 58 -12.08 -8.76 17.51
N ALA A 59 -12.13 -7.85 16.54
CA ALA A 59 -11.24 -7.87 15.38
C ALA A 59 -9.77 -7.71 15.81
N GLY A 60 -9.50 -6.76 16.70
CA GLY A 60 -8.17 -6.48 17.22
C GLY A 60 -7.56 -7.65 17.98
N SER A 61 -8.36 -8.44 18.70
CA SER A 61 -7.88 -9.69 19.32
C SER A 61 -7.43 -10.71 18.28
N VAL A 62 -8.20 -10.90 17.20
CA VAL A 62 -7.81 -11.80 16.09
C VAL A 62 -6.51 -11.35 15.44
N TRP A 63 -6.40 -10.06 15.10
CA TRP A 63 -5.20 -9.46 14.51
C TRP A 63 -3.98 -9.61 15.42
N TRP A 64 -4.09 -9.21 16.68
CA TRP A 64 -2.97 -9.27 17.64
C TRP A 64 -2.47 -10.69 17.87
N ARG A 65 -3.39 -11.64 18.07
CA ARG A 65 -3.05 -13.02 18.41
C ARG A 65 -2.40 -13.75 17.23
N LEU A 66 -2.88 -13.54 16.00
CA LEU A 66 -2.26 -14.10 14.80
C LEU A 66 -0.94 -13.42 14.45
N PHE A 67 -0.86 -12.10 14.59
CA PHE A 67 0.40 -11.37 14.43
C PHE A 67 1.48 -11.90 15.39
N SER A 68 1.14 -12.04 16.67
CA SER A 68 2.05 -12.55 17.70
C SER A 68 2.48 -14.00 17.42
N SER A 69 1.53 -14.85 17.03
CA SER A 69 1.81 -16.26 16.72
C SER A 69 2.73 -16.42 15.50
N VAL A 70 2.50 -15.65 14.43
CA VAL A 70 3.35 -15.72 13.23
C VAL A 70 4.71 -15.10 13.50
N ALA A 71 4.82 -14.10 14.38
CA ALA A 71 6.10 -13.49 14.75
C ALA A 71 7.12 -14.50 15.29
N GLU A 72 6.67 -15.54 15.99
CA GLU A 72 7.53 -16.61 16.51
C GLU A 72 8.26 -17.38 15.38
N GLU A 73 7.70 -17.38 14.16
CA GLU A 73 8.28 -18.02 12.98
C GLU A 73 9.34 -17.13 12.28
N PHE A 74 9.44 -15.83 12.65
CA PHE A 74 10.32 -14.83 12.03
C PHE A 74 11.18 -14.11 13.08
N PRO A 75 12.09 -14.81 13.79
CA PRO A 75 12.82 -14.25 14.94
C PRO A 75 13.78 -13.10 14.58
N GLU A 76 14.13 -12.92 13.31
CA GLU A 76 14.96 -11.82 12.84
C GLU A 76 14.17 -10.53 12.56
N VAL A 77 12.83 -10.60 12.50
CA VAL A 77 11.97 -9.45 12.23
C VAL A 77 11.59 -8.79 13.55
N THR A 78 12.03 -7.55 13.74
CA THR A 78 11.61 -6.75 14.90
C THR A 78 10.16 -6.33 14.72
N THR A 79 9.31 -6.66 15.71
CA THR A 79 7.88 -6.33 15.68
C THR A 79 7.56 -5.08 16.51
N ASP A 80 6.57 -4.31 16.05
CA ASP A 80 6.03 -3.16 16.76
C ASP A 80 4.49 -3.13 16.61
N TYR A 81 3.81 -2.41 17.50
CA TYR A 81 2.37 -2.19 17.43
C TYR A 81 2.02 -0.72 17.61
N MET A 82 1.11 -0.22 16.78
CA MET A 82 0.56 1.12 16.94
C MET A 82 -0.95 1.16 16.78
N HIS A 83 -1.58 2.00 17.60
CA HIS A 83 -2.93 2.43 17.28
C HIS A 83 -2.94 3.27 16.00
N ILE A 84 -3.96 3.13 15.17
CA ILE A 84 -4.07 3.84 13.88
C ILE A 84 -3.90 5.35 14.03
N ASP A 85 -4.50 5.98 15.04
CA ASP A 85 -4.33 7.42 15.32
C ASP A 85 -2.87 7.80 15.61
N ALA A 86 -2.17 7.01 16.43
CA ALA A 86 -0.73 7.20 16.65
C ALA A 86 0.07 6.99 15.36
N ALA A 87 -0.23 5.94 14.59
CA ALA A 87 0.44 5.69 13.31
C ALA A 87 0.27 6.86 12.34
N MET A 88 -0.92 7.46 12.24
CA MET A 88 -1.18 8.63 11.40
C MET A 88 -0.37 9.86 11.85
N ILE A 89 -0.25 10.10 13.16
CA ILE A 89 0.61 11.18 13.69
C ILE A 89 2.06 10.91 13.29
N PHE A 90 2.57 9.70 13.47
CA PHE A 90 3.95 9.40 13.15
C PHE A 90 4.25 9.35 11.65
N MET A 91 3.29 8.97 10.81
CA MET A 91 3.44 9.10 9.36
C MET A 91 3.69 10.56 8.95
N THR A 92 3.13 11.54 9.67
CA THR A 92 3.36 12.96 9.37
C THR A 92 4.57 13.58 10.06
N THR A 93 5.02 13.02 11.19
CA THR A 93 6.05 13.65 12.05
C THR A 93 7.37 12.88 12.11
N ASP A 94 7.34 11.56 11.92
CA ASP A 94 8.49 10.66 11.93
C ASP A 94 8.26 9.45 10.99
N PRO A 95 8.04 9.66 9.67
CA PRO A 95 7.72 8.57 8.76
C PRO A 95 8.84 7.55 8.60
N ALA A 96 10.10 7.96 8.80
CA ALA A 96 11.29 7.10 8.62
C ALA A 96 11.32 5.92 9.61
N ARG A 97 10.55 5.98 10.69
CA ARG A 97 10.46 4.88 11.68
C ARG A 97 9.80 3.60 11.14
N PHE A 98 9.01 3.71 10.08
CA PHE A 98 8.29 2.58 9.49
C PHE A 98 9.14 1.89 8.42
N ASP A 99 9.02 0.57 8.34
CA ASP A 99 9.65 -0.24 7.29
C ASP A 99 8.59 -1.03 6.53
N VAL A 100 7.96 -2.01 7.19
CA VAL A 100 6.72 -2.64 6.72
C VAL A 100 5.59 -2.34 7.71
N ILE A 101 4.44 -1.95 7.19
CA ILE A 101 3.20 -1.82 7.95
C ILE A 101 2.25 -2.93 7.51
N VAL A 102 1.64 -3.62 8.47
CA VAL A 102 0.52 -4.53 8.23
C VAL A 102 -0.70 -4.03 8.99
N THR A 103 -1.86 -4.06 8.34
CA THR A 103 -3.10 -3.51 8.88
C THR A 103 -4.31 -4.14 8.20
N ASP A 104 -5.50 -3.87 8.73
CA ASP A 104 -6.76 -4.27 8.11
C ASP A 104 -7.10 -3.43 6.87
N ASN A 105 -8.19 -3.82 6.19
CA ASN A 105 -8.58 -3.23 4.92
C ASN A 105 -8.93 -1.73 5.02
N LEU A 106 -9.65 -1.30 6.08
CA LEU A 106 -10.09 0.09 6.22
C LEU A 106 -8.95 1.01 6.66
N PHE A 107 -8.13 0.59 7.62
CA PHE A 107 -6.97 1.38 8.03
C PHE A 107 -5.89 1.38 6.95
N GLY A 108 -5.78 0.30 6.18
CA GLY A 108 -4.92 0.20 5.01
C GLY A 108 -5.23 1.29 3.99
N ASP A 109 -6.50 1.38 3.58
CA ASP A 109 -6.99 2.41 2.64
C ASP A 109 -6.53 3.82 3.03
N ILE A 110 -6.71 4.18 4.30
CA ILE A 110 -6.37 5.51 4.82
C ILE A 110 -4.85 5.72 4.88
N ILE A 111 -4.10 4.77 5.44
CA ILE A 111 -2.67 4.97 5.70
C ILE A 111 -1.85 4.92 4.42
N THR A 112 -2.27 4.17 3.40
CA THR A 112 -1.57 4.13 2.10
C THR A 112 -1.72 5.44 1.34
N ASP A 113 -2.89 6.09 1.41
CA ASP A 113 -3.09 7.42 0.82
C ASP A 113 -2.26 8.49 1.54
N LEU A 114 -2.19 8.42 2.87
CA LEU A 114 -1.30 9.31 3.63
C LEU A 114 0.17 9.06 3.27
N ALA A 115 0.59 7.80 3.15
CA ALA A 115 1.95 7.45 2.73
C ALA A 115 2.27 8.07 1.37
N ALA A 116 1.37 7.93 0.40
CA ALA A 116 1.54 8.51 -0.92
C ALA A 116 1.60 10.05 -0.87
N ALA A 117 0.77 10.69 -0.04
CA ALA A 117 0.75 12.15 0.10
C ALA A 117 2.08 12.70 0.65
N ILE A 118 2.66 12.06 1.67
CA ILE A 118 3.92 12.54 2.28
C ILE A 118 5.16 12.22 1.43
N THR A 119 5.09 11.27 0.50
CA THR A 119 6.20 10.90 -0.41
C THR A 119 6.17 11.65 -1.74
N GLY A 120 5.39 12.72 -1.87
CA GLY A 120 5.32 13.55 -3.08
C GLY A 120 4.03 13.42 -3.89
N GLY A 121 3.04 12.68 -3.40
CA GLY A 121 1.68 12.61 -3.93
C GLY A 121 1.29 11.26 -4.53
N ILE A 122 -0.03 11.03 -4.62
CA ILE A 122 -0.64 9.80 -5.14
C ILE A 122 -0.23 9.49 -6.59
N GLY A 123 0.15 10.51 -7.38
CA GLY A 123 0.65 10.35 -8.74
C GLY A 123 1.98 9.58 -8.86
N LEU A 124 2.67 9.33 -7.75
CA LEU A 124 3.94 8.57 -7.70
C LEU A 124 3.79 7.22 -6.99
N ALA A 125 2.61 6.88 -6.49
CA ALA A 125 2.38 5.66 -5.72
C ALA A 125 1.88 4.53 -6.62
N ALA A 126 2.52 3.37 -6.52
CA ALA A 126 2.13 2.12 -7.20
C ALA A 126 1.52 1.13 -6.20
N SER A 127 0.65 0.25 -6.70
CA SER A 127 -0.06 -0.76 -5.92
C SER A 127 0.03 -2.15 -6.56
N GLY A 128 -0.02 -3.16 -5.70
CA GLY A 128 -0.13 -4.57 -6.08
C GLY A 128 -1.23 -5.26 -5.27
N ASN A 129 -2.29 -5.69 -5.94
CA ASN A 129 -3.30 -6.59 -5.42
C ASN A 129 -2.81 -8.03 -5.61
N VAL A 130 -2.09 -8.53 -4.62
CA VAL A 130 -1.35 -9.78 -4.72
C VAL A 130 -2.21 -10.96 -4.25
N ASN A 131 -2.21 -12.05 -5.02
CA ASN A 131 -2.57 -13.38 -4.54
C ASN A 131 -1.26 -14.11 -4.15
N PRO A 132 -0.92 -14.21 -2.85
CA PRO A 132 0.35 -14.78 -2.43
C PRO A 132 0.52 -16.25 -2.85
N ASP A 133 -0.59 -17.01 -2.90
CA ASP A 133 -0.59 -18.43 -3.25
C ASP A 133 -0.47 -18.67 -4.77
N ARG A 134 -0.52 -17.59 -5.58
CA ARG A 134 -0.43 -17.62 -7.05
C ARG A 134 -1.45 -18.55 -7.73
N THR A 135 -2.57 -18.83 -7.07
CA THR A 135 -3.67 -19.64 -7.63
C THR A 135 -4.54 -18.87 -8.62
N ALA A 136 -4.40 -17.55 -8.65
CA ALA A 136 -4.99 -16.64 -9.60
C ALA A 136 -3.99 -15.50 -9.90
N PRO A 137 -4.09 -14.82 -11.06
CA PRO A 137 -3.20 -13.70 -11.36
C PRO A 137 -3.36 -12.57 -10.34
N SER A 138 -2.22 -12.04 -9.88
CA SER A 138 -2.16 -10.77 -9.16
C SER A 138 -2.41 -9.60 -10.12
N MET A 139 -2.84 -8.45 -9.60
CA MET A 139 -3.06 -7.23 -10.37
C MET A 139 -2.16 -6.10 -9.86
N PHE A 140 -1.61 -5.30 -10.77
CA PHE A 140 -0.71 -4.20 -10.43
C PHE A 140 -1.18 -2.93 -11.13
N GLU A 141 -1.27 -1.83 -10.40
CA GLU A 141 -1.91 -0.59 -10.86
C GLU A 141 -1.28 0.65 -10.21
N PRO A 142 -1.37 1.84 -10.81
CA PRO A 142 -1.13 3.08 -10.09
C PRO A 142 -2.20 3.28 -9.00
N VAL A 143 -1.83 3.91 -7.87
CA VAL A 143 -2.80 4.22 -6.79
C VAL A 143 -3.80 5.30 -7.23
N HIS A 144 -3.41 6.22 -8.09
CA HIS A 144 -4.30 7.30 -8.53
C HIS A 144 -5.50 6.77 -9.32
N GLY A 145 -6.64 7.46 -9.18
CA GLY A 145 -7.85 7.18 -9.95
C GLY A 145 -7.78 7.65 -11.41
N SER A 146 -8.94 7.74 -12.06
CA SER A 146 -9.06 7.98 -13.51
C SER A 146 -8.79 9.41 -13.98
N ALA A 147 -8.71 10.39 -13.06
CA ALA A 147 -8.46 11.82 -13.33
C ALA A 147 -9.20 12.35 -14.60
N PRO A 148 -10.54 12.32 -14.61
CA PRO A 148 -11.34 12.56 -15.81
C PRO A 148 -11.20 13.98 -16.37
N ASP A 149 -10.84 14.95 -15.53
CA ASP A 149 -10.58 16.35 -15.87
C ASP A 149 -9.38 16.55 -16.80
N ILE A 150 -8.44 15.60 -16.83
CA ILE A 150 -7.26 15.62 -17.71
C ILE A 150 -7.22 14.48 -18.74
N ALA A 151 -8.29 13.68 -18.82
CA ALA A 151 -8.38 12.56 -19.76
C ALA A 151 -8.18 13.02 -21.21
N GLY A 152 -7.37 12.29 -21.97
CA GLY A 152 -7.06 12.60 -23.37
C GLY A 152 -6.09 13.78 -23.59
N GLN A 153 -5.67 14.48 -22.52
CA GLN A 153 -4.80 15.67 -22.64
C GLN A 153 -3.30 15.36 -22.55
N GLN A 154 -2.92 14.11 -22.26
CA GLN A 154 -1.52 13.68 -22.08
C GLN A 154 -0.78 14.53 -21.03
N LYS A 155 -1.48 14.84 -19.93
CA LYS A 155 -0.95 15.59 -18.77
C LYS A 155 -0.65 14.69 -17.57
N ALA A 156 -1.19 13.47 -17.53
CA ALA A 156 -0.99 12.56 -16.42
C ALA A 156 0.46 12.08 -16.37
N ASP A 157 1.02 12.02 -15.17
CA ASP A 157 2.36 11.47 -14.96
C ASP A 157 2.29 9.92 -14.98
N PRO A 158 2.97 9.23 -15.92
CA PRO A 158 2.91 7.78 -16.01
C PRO A 158 3.77 7.07 -14.96
N THR A 159 4.50 7.80 -14.10
CA THR A 159 5.46 7.23 -13.15
C THR A 159 4.86 6.14 -12.26
N ALA A 160 3.67 6.36 -11.68
CA ALA A 160 3.00 5.36 -10.86
C ALA A 160 2.67 4.06 -11.62
N ALA A 161 2.25 4.16 -12.88
CA ALA A 161 1.98 2.99 -13.72
C ALA A 161 3.27 2.25 -14.12
N ILE A 162 4.36 2.97 -14.33
CA ILE A 162 5.68 2.37 -14.59
C ILE A 162 6.20 1.65 -13.33
N LEU A 163 6.05 2.26 -12.15
CA LEU A 163 6.40 1.62 -10.88
C LEU A 163 5.53 0.38 -10.59
N SER A 164 4.26 0.37 -10.99
CA SER A 164 3.43 -0.84 -10.85
C SER A 164 3.91 -1.98 -11.76
N ALA A 165 4.49 -1.68 -12.93
CA ALA A 165 5.17 -2.67 -13.76
C ALA A 165 6.45 -3.22 -13.08
N SER A 166 7.18 -2.39 -12.34
CA SER A 166 8.30 -2.87 -11.51
C SER A 166 7.83 -3.86 -10.43
N LEU A 167 6.75 -3.53 -9.70
CA LEU A 167 6.14 -4.44 -8.72
C LEU A 167 5.68 -5.77 -9.36
N LEU A 168 5.11 -5.70 -10.57
CA LEU A 168 4.72 -6.88 -11.33
C LEU A 168 5.93 -7.76 -11.68
N LEU A 169 7.01 -7.16 -12.17
CA LEU A 169 8.22 -7.91 -12.55
C LEU A 169 8.87 -8.58 -11.34
N ASP A 170 8.96 -7.87 -10.21
CA ASP A 170 9.45 -8.45 -8.95
C ASP A 170 8.57 -9.64 -8.53
N HIS A 171 7.25 -9.48 -8.57
CA HIS A 171 6.33 -10.57 -8.27
C HIS A 171 6.51 -11.77 -9.22
N LEU A 172 6.81 -11.55 -10.51
CA LEU A 172 7.05 -12.62 -11.47
C LEU A 172 8.46 -13.26 -11.36
N GLY A 173 9.33 -12.74 -10.49
CA GLY A 173 10.69 -13.27 -10.28
C GLY A 173 11.76 -12.62 -11.15
N TYR A 174 11.46 -11.49 -11.81
CA TYR A 174 12.39 -10.72 -12.62
C TYR A 174 12.96 -9.53 -11.83
N ALA A 175 13.63 -9.82 -10.71
CA ALA A 175 14.13 -8.81 -9.77
C ALA A 175 15.08 -7.79 -10.42
N ASP A 176 15.98 -8.22 -11.31
CA ASP A 176 16.90 -7.32 -12.00
C ASP A 176 16.18 -6.32 -12.90
N ALA A 177 15.12 -6.76 -13.58
CA ALA A 177 14.30 -5.90 -14.44
C ALA A 177 13.46 -4.92 -13.62
N ALA A 178 12.89 -5.38 -12.50
CA ALA A 178 12.19 -4.52 -11.55
C ALA A 178 13.10 -3.41 -11.00
N ALA A 179 14.31 -3.78 -10.57
CA ALA A 179 15.32 -2.86 -10.06
C ALA A 179 15.80 -1.87 -11.13
N ALA A 180 15.92 -2.30 -12.40
CA ALA A 180 16.28 -1.42 -13.51
C ALA A 180 15.22 -0.33 -13.73
N ILE A 181 13.92 -0.70 -13.69
CA ILE A 181 12.82 0.26 -13.80
C ILE A 181 12.82 1.22 -12.59
N GLU A 182 12.94 0.70 -11.37
CA GLU A 182 12.92 1.52 -10.16
C GLU A 182 14.06 2.54 -10.16
N ARG A 183 15.28 2.12 -10.50
CA ARG A 183 16.43 3.02 -10.64
C ARG A 183 16.20 4.08 -11.72
N ALA A 184 15.69 3.70 -12.88
CA ALA A 184 15.38 4.64 -13.96
C ALA A 184 14.34 5.69 -13.55
N VAL A 185 13.32 5.30 -12.79
CA VAL A 185 12.32 6.22 -12.22
C VAL A 185 12.96 7.17 -11.19
N ILE A 186 13.79 6.65 -10.28
CA ILE A 186 14.50 7.48 -9.29
C ILE A 186 15.40 8.50 -9.99
N ASP A 187 16.17 8.08 -10.99
CA ASP A 187 17.06 8.95 -11.76
C ASP A 187 16.28 10.01 -12.56
N ASP A 188 15.12 9.65 -13.12
CA ASP A 188 14.23 10.62 -13.77
C ASP A 188 13.70 11.64 -12.76
N LEU A 189 13.16 11.19 -11.62
CA LEU A 189 12.62 12.04 -10.56
C LEU A 189 13.67 13.00 -10.01
N ALA A 190 14.90 12.53 -9.76
CA ALA A 190 16.00 13.35 -9.28
C ALA A 190 16.45 14.41 -10.29
N ALA A 191 16.27 14.16 -11.59
CA ALA A 191 16.60 15.09 -12.67
C ALA A 191 15.46 16.08 -12.99
N ARG A 192 14.28 15.97 -12.37
CA ARG A 192 13.16 16.89 -12.63
C ARG A 192 13.46 18.28 -12.09
N THR A 193 13.33 19.28 -12.94
CA THR A 193 13.35 20.69 -12.53
C THR A 193 12.02 21.05 -11.86
N PRO A 194 12.01 21.48 -10.57
CA PRO A 194 10.79 21.91 -9.90
C PRO A 194 10.04 22.98 -10.69
N GLY A 195 8.71 22.85 -10.80
CA GLY A 195 7.86 23.78 -11.54
C GLY A 195 7.84 23.58 -13.06
N THR A 196 8.59 22.61 -13.61
CA THR A 196 8.50 22.23 -15.02
C THR A 196 7.50 21.10 -15.21
N THR A 197 6.48 21.32 -16.05
CA THR A 197 5.51 20.28 -16.42
C THR A 197 6.00 19.56 -17.67
N ARG A 198 6.05 18.22 -17.62
CA ARG A 198 6.25 17.35 -18.78
C ARG A 198 4.93 16.65 -19.11
N ARG A 199 4.71 16.41 -20.40
CA ARG A 199 3.60 15.59 -20.89
C ARG A 199 3.88 14.12 -20.61
N THR A 200 2.81 13.33 -20.59
CA THR A 200 2.85 11.88 -20.38
C THR A 200 3.92 11.16 -21.23
N PRO A 201 3.97 11.32 -22.57
CA PRO A 201 4.98 10.63 -23.38
C PRO A 201 6.42 11.07 -23.08
N GLU A 202 6.65 12.34 -22.74
CA GLU A 202 8.00 12.85 -22.45
C GLU A 202 8.57 12.20 -21.19
N VAL A 203 7.73 11.95 -20.17
CA VAL A 203 8.13 11.21 -18.97
C VAL A 203 8.38 9.74 -19.29
N GLY A 204 7.49 9.11 -20.07
CA GLY A 204 7.62 7.71 -20.48
C GLY A 204 8.91 7.45 -21.28
N ASP A 205 9.19 8.28 -22.28
CA ASP A 205 10.38 8.18 -23.13
C ASP A 205 11.66 8.41 -22.33
N ALA A 206 11.66 9.38 -21.41
CA ALA A 206 12.82 9.66 -20.55
C ALA A 206 13.15 8.48 -19.63
N ILE A 207 12.14 7.83 -19.04
CA ILE A 207 12.35 6.64 -18.20
C ILE A 207 12.77 5.45 -19.05
N ALA A 208 12.13 5.22 -20.21
CA ALA A 208 12.48 4.11 -21.11
C ALA A 208 13.93 4.20 -21.60
N ALA A 209 14.41 5.40 -21.96
CA ALA A 209 15.80 5.61 -22.35
C ALA A 209 16.79 5.20 -21.25
N ARG A 210 16.49 5.53 -19.98
CA ARG A 210 17.32 5.17 -18.82
C ARG A 210 17.34 3.67 -18.53
N VAL A 211 16.25 2.95 -18.85
CA VAL A 211 16.20 1.49 -18.73
C VAL A 211 17.06 0.83 -19.81
N ALA A 212 17.10 1.40 -21.03
CA ALA A 212 17.81 0.84 -22.16
C ALA A 212 19.35 0.98 -22.10
N GLY A 213 19.86 1.97 -21.35
CA GLY A 213 21.29 2.28 -21.22
C GLY A 213 21.72 3.41 -22.13
#